data_AF-A0AA40FS71-F1
#
_entry.id   AF-A0AA40FS71-F1
#
_cell.length_a   1.000
_cell.length_b   1.000
_cell.length_c   1.000
_cell.angle_alpha   90.00
_cell.angle_beta   90.00
_cell.angle_gamma   90.00
#
_symmetry.space_group_name_H-M   'P 1'
#
loop_
_entity.id
_entity.type
_entity.pdbx_description
1 polymer ?
#
loop_
_entity_poly.entity_id
_entity_poly.type
_entity_poly.pdbx_seq_one_letter_code
_entity_poly.pdbx_strand_id
1 'polypeptide(L)'
;MNLVQSSRLIIKNQRRYQQIYFISKERIYGTSSILSSEEKPTEKKQSDISSIDDISAPTNCCMSGCANCVWIQYAEKLSATLEKSDVDMQKLIMDKVQDPNMKAFLSMELRFRNIIKD
;
A
#
# COMPACT_ATOMS: atom_id res chain seq x y z
N MET A 1 -16.20 -32.60 11.94
CA MET A 1 -16.90 -31.29 11.88
C MET A 1 -15.84 -30.18 11.73
N ASN A 2 -16.09 -29.22 10.82
CA ASN A 2 -15.61 -27.82 10.89
C ASN A 2 -14.34 -27.33 10.17
N LEU A 3 -13.84 -27.96 9.10
CA LEU A 3 -12.91 -27.27 8.19
C LEU A 3 -13.64 -26.16 7.39
N VAL A 4 -14.76 -26.51 6.74
CA VAL A 4 -15.59 -25.58 5.94
C VAL A 4 -16.17 -24.44 6.78
N GLN A 5 -16.54 -24.70 8.03
CA GLN A 5 -17.12 -23.70 8.93
C GLN A 5 -16.07 -22.69 9.40
N SER A 6 -14.83 -23.15 9.63
CA SER A 6 -13.68 -22.29 9.92
C SER A 6 -13.32 -21.43 8.71
N SER A 7 -13.32 -21.99 7.50
CA SER A 7 -13.09 -21.23 6.25
C SER A 7 -14.12 -20.11 6.08
N ARG A 8 -15.41 -20.37 6.33
CA ARG A 8 -16.48 -19.38 6.24
C ARG A 8 -16.33 -18.26 7.27
N LEU A 9 -15.86 -18.56 8.48
CA LEU A 9 -15.59 -17.56 9.51
C LEU A 9 -14.38 -16.69 9.13
N ILE A 10 -13.32 -17.28 8.60
CA ILE A 10 -12.14 -16.55 8.10
C ILE A 10 -12.53 -15.59 6.98
N ILE A 11 -13.32 -16.05 5.99
CA ILE A 11 -13.78 -15.22 4.87
C ILE A 11 -14.68 -14.06 5.35
N LYS A 12 -15.62 -14.33 6.26
CA LYS A 12 -16.47 -13.27 6.83
C LYS A 12 -15.66 -12.24 7.62
N ASN A 13 -14.65 -12.70 8.36
CA ASN A 13 -13.77 -11.82 9.11
C ASN A 13 -12.91 -10.97 8.16
N GLN A 14 -12.35 -11.57 7.10
CA GLN A 14 -11.63 -10.86 6.03
C GLN A 14 -12.47 -9.76 5.40
N ARG A 15 -13.73 -10.03 5.02
CA ARG A 15 -14.61 -8.99 4.47
C ARG A 15 -14.87 -7.85 5.46
N ARG A 16 -15.08 -8.17 6.73
CA ARG A 16 -15.28 -7.16 7.79
C ARG A 16 -14.04 -6.29 7.97
N TYR A 17 -12.86 -6.91 7.96
CA TYR A 17 -11.56 -6.26 8.03
C TYR A 17 -11.29 -5.36 6.80
N GLN A 18 -11.62 -5.82 5.60
CA GLN A 18 -11.55 -5.03 4.37
C GLN A 18 -12.49 -3.82 4.41
N GLN A 19 -13.72 -4.01 4.90
CA GLN A 19 -14.70 -2.93 5.01
C GLN A 19 -14.26 -1.87 6.04
N ILE A 20 -13.72 -2.29 7.19
CA ILE A 20 -13.14 -1.37 8.19
C ILE A 20 -11.95 -0.63 7.58
N TYR A 21 -11.05 -1.33 6.90
CA TYR A 21 -9.91 -0.71 6.23
C TYR A 21 -10.36 0.32 5.18
N PHE A 22 -11.35 -0.01 4.34
CA PHE A 22 -11.90 0.89 3.33
C PHE A 22 -12.51 2.16 3.97
N ILE A 23 -13.35 2.00 4.99
CA ILE A 23 -13.96 3.13 5.72
C ILE A 23 -12.89 4.00 6.39
N SER A 24 -11.88 3.40 7.02
CA SER A 24 -10.78 4.13 7.62
C SER A 24 -9.94 4.86 6.58
N LYS A 25 -9.68 4.24 5.43
CA LYS A 25 -8.96 4.86 4.31
C LYS A 25 -9.73 6.05 3.76
N GLU A 26 -11.04 5.94 3.54
CA GLU A 26 -11.87 7.10 3.14
C GLU A 26 -11.82 8.23 4.18
N ARG A 27 -11.77 7.92 5.48
CA ARG A 27 -11.68 8.96 6.52
C ARG A 27 -10.31 9.62 6.61
N ILE A 28 -9.23 8.87 6.39
CA ILE A 28 -7.86 9.37 6.48
C ILE A 28 -7.47 10.15 5.22
N TYR A 29 -7.89 9.67 4.04
CA TYR A 29 -7.50 10.21 2.74
C TYR A 29 -8.62 11.00 2.02
N GLY A 30 -9.87 10.93 2.48
CA GLY A 30 -11.03 11.58 1.83
C GLY A 30 -11.28 13.03 2.21
N THR A 31 -10.39 13.66 2.99
CA THR A 31 -10.46 15.10 3.31
C THR A 31 -9.78 15.99 2.25
N SER A 32 -9.17 15.43 1.20
CA SER A 32 -8.54 16.22 0.13
C SER A 32 -9.53 16.82 -0.87
N SER A 33 -10.83 16.49 -0.85
CA SER A 33 -11.80 17.01 -1.84
C SER A 33 -12.29 18.44 -1.57
N ILE A 34 -11.94 19.06 -0.43
CA ILE A 34 -12.28 20.46 -0.10
C ILE A 34 -11.00 21.31 0.08
N LEU A 35 -9.85 20.97 -0.52
CA LEU A 35 -8.76 21.94 -0.64
C LEU A 35 -7.73 21.56 -1.72
N SER A 36 -8.10 21.72 -2.99
CA SER A 36 -7.18 22.30 -3.98
C SER A 36 -7.92 22.52 -5.29
N SER A 37 -8.22 23.79 -5.56
CA SER A 37 -8.52 24.23 -6.90
C SER A 37 -7.25 24.16 -7.75
N GLU A 38 -7.49 23.83 -9.02
CA GLU A 38 -6.66 24.01 -10.20
C GLU A 38 -5.75 22.85 -10.63
N GLU A 39 -6.03 22.45 -11.86
CA GLU A 39 -5.78 21.19 -12.52
C GLU A 39 -4.48 21.24 -13.33
N LYS A 40 -3.85 20.07 -13.56
CA LYS A 40 -3.64 19.65 -14.96
C LYS A 40 -3.50 18.12 -15.09
N PRO A 41 -4.40 17.45 -15.81
CA PRO A 41 -4.26 16.05 -16.20
C PRO A 41 -3.41 15.95 -17.47
N THR A 42 -2.47 15.00 -17.51
CA THR A 42 -1.90 14.54 -18.78
C THR A 42 -1.80 13.02 -18.82
N GLU A 43 -2.26 12.48 -19.95
CA GLU A 43 -2.60 11.09 -20.20
C GLU A 43 -1.40 10.16 -20.44
N LYS A 44 -1.57 8.90 -20.00
CA LYS A 44 -1.20 7.61 -20.63
C LYS A 44 0.12 7.49 -21.41
N LYS A 45 1.03 6.60 -20.96
CA LYS A 45 1.35 5.29 -21.59
C LYS A 45 2.59 4.62 -20.97
N GLN A 46 2.52 3.28 -20.95
CA GLN A 46 3.60 2.29 -21.05
C GLN A 46 4.52 2.02 -19.85
N SER A 47 4.38 0.76 -19.41
CA SER A 47 5.39 -0.14 -18.86
C SER A 47 6.83 0.30 -19.10
N ASP A 48 7.53 0.68 -18.03
CA ASP A 48 8.96 0.45 -17.92
C ASP A 48 9.33 0.19 -16.46
N ILE A 49 9.91 -0.98 -16.25
CA ILE A 49 10.58 -1.44 -15.04
C ILE A 49 11.93 -0.71 -14.98
N SER A 50 11.91 0.61 -14.79
CA SER A 50 13.12 1.45 -14.92
C SER A 50 13.39 2.40 -13.75
N SER A 51 12.73 2.21 -12.60
CA SER A 51 13.06 2.99 -11.40
C SER A 51 13.18 2.09 -10.16
N ILE A 52 14.11 1.14 -10.18
CA ILE A 52 14.54 0.43 -8.96
C ILE A 52 15.11 1.43 -7.93
N ASP A 53 15.63 2.58 -8.38
CA ASP A 53 16.10 3.67 -7.51
C ASP A 53 14.99 4.31 -6.67
N ASP A 54 13.72 4.27 -7.12
CA ASP A 54 12.59 4.83 -6.36
C ASP A 54 12.14 3.93 -5.19
N ILE A 55 12.67 2.69 -5.11
CA ILE A 55 12.41 1.73 -4.01
C ILE A 55 13.47 1.91 -2.90
N SER A 56 14.48 2.76 -3.09
CA SER A 56 15.52 2.98 -2.08
C SER A 56 14.96 3.59 -0.80
N ALA A 57 15.46 3.11 0.34
CA ALA A 57 15.05 3.61 1.64
C ALA A 57 15.47 5.08 1.82
N PRO A 58 14.63 5.93 2.44
CA PRO A 58 14.96 7.33 2.68
C PRO A 58 16.15 7.45 3.64
N THR A 59 17.15 8.22 3.24
CA THR A 59 18.38 8.45 4.04
C THR A 59 18.29 9.66 4.96
N ASN A 60 17.33 10.56 4.73
CA ASN A 60 17.18 11.82 5.47
C ASN A 60 16.00 11.77 6.45
N CYS A 61 16.12 10.96 7.51
CA CYS A 61 15.13 10.89 8.58
C CYS A 61 15.49 11.84 9.73
N CYS A 62 14.66 12.83 9.99
CA CYS A 62 14.86 13.80 11.08
C CYS A 62 14.40 13.31 12.47
N MET A 63 13.84 12.09 12.56
CA MET A 63 13.34 11.46 13.79
C MET A 63 12.28 12.25 14.58
N SER A 64 11.70 13.31 14.02
CA SER A 64 10.72 14.16 14.72
C SER A 64 9.27 13.71 14.59
N GLY A 65 8.96 12.79 13.67
CA GLY A 65 7.61 12.24 13.49
C GLY A 65 6.58 13.26 12.99
N CYS A 66 6.94 14.16 12.08
CA CYS A 66 6.02 15.15 11.52
C CYS A 66 5.09 14.59 10.43
N ALA A 67 4.06 15.36 10.05
CA ALA A 67 3.11 14.99 9.00
C ALA A 67 3.77 14.77 7.62
N ASN A 68 4.89 15.43 7.34
CA ASN A 68 5.65 15.29 6.11
C ASN A 68 6.80 14.26 6.22
N CYS A 69 6.60 13.21 7.02
CA CYS A 69 7.63 12.21 7.26
C CYS A 69 8.02 11.48 5.97
N VAL A 70 9.33 11.43 5.69
CA VAL A 70 9.89 10.76 4.51
C VAL A 70 9.53 9.27 4.46
N TRP A 71 9.37 8.62 5.62
CA TRP A 71 8.95 7.22 5.70
C TRP A 71 7.47 7.02 5.36
N ILE A 72 6.61 8.00 5.66
CA ILE A 72 5.20 7.97 5.25
C ILE A 72 5.11 8.10 3.72
N GLN A 73 5.81 9.08 3.15
CA GLN A 73 5.86 9.25 1.69
C GLN A 73 6.43 8.02 0.99
N TYR A 74 7.47 7.41 1.55
CA TYR A 74 8.06 6.17 1.05
C TYR A 74 7.05 5.02 1.08
N ALA A 75 6.35 4.82 2.19
CA ALA A 75 5.34 3.76 2.32
C ALA A 75 4.18 3.94 1.32
N GLU A 76 3.74 5.18 1.09
CA GLU A 76 2.70 5.49 0.09
C GLU A 76 3.17 5.16 -1.33
N LYS A 77 4.38 5.60 -1.71
CA LYS A 77 4.99 5.25 -3.01
C LYS A 77 5.06 3.74 -3.22
N LEU A 78 5.58 3.01 -2.24
CA LEU A 78 5.66 1.54 -2.32
C LEU A 78 4.28 0.91 -2.46
N SER A 79 3.29 1.36 -1.71
CA SER A 79 1.92 0.83 -1.78
C SER A 79 1.29 1.05 -3.17
N ALA A 80 1.53 2.21 -3.78
CA ALA A 80 1.01 2.54 -5.11
C ALA A 80 1.70 1.73 -6.21
N THR A 81 3.01 1.49 -6.09
CA THR A 81 3.77 0.61 -6.99
C THR A 81 3.26 -0.83 -6.86
N LEU A 82 3.02 -1.28 -5.64
CA LEU A 82 2.56 -2.63 -5.33
C LEU A 82 1.21 -2.94 -5.98
N GLU A 83 0.28 -1.98 -5.94
CA GLU A 83 -1.06 -2.07 -6.55
C GLU A 83 -1.00 -2.25 -8.07
N LYS A 84 -0.04 -1.59 -8.72
CA LYS A 84 0.13 -1.65 -10.19
C LYS A 84 0.96 -2.87 -10.64
N SER A 85 1.79 -3.41 -9.75
CA SER A 85 2.76 -4.46 -10.07
C SER A 85 2.18 -5.87 -10.14
N ASP A 86 2.91 -6.78 -10.79
CA ASP A 86 2.68 -8.23 -10.81
C ASP A 86 3.35 -8.93 -9.61
N VAL A 87 3.08 -10.23 -9.45
CA VAL A 87 3.50 -11.03 -8.29
C VAL A 87 5.02 -11.03 -8.09
N ASP A 88 5.80 -11.06 -9.17
CA ASP A 88 7.24 -11.15 -9.08
C ASP A 88 7.86 -9.81 -8.66
N MET A 89 7.30 -8.70 -9.16
CA MET A 89 7.65 -7.36 -8.66
C MET A 89 7.23 -7.17 -7.20
N GLN A 90 6.07 -7.67 -6.77
CA GLN A 90 5.66 -7.60 -5.36
C GLN A 90 6.66 -8.29 -4.44
N LYS A 91 7.13 -9.49 -4.82
CA LYS A 91 8.18 -10.21 -4.08
C LYS A 91 9.49 -9.41 -4.05
N LEU A 92 9.92 -8.89 -5.20
CA LEU A 92 11.15 -8.10 -5.29
C LEU A 92 11.12 -6.86 -4.38
N ILE A 93 10.00 -6.15 -4.33
CA ILE A 93 9.81 -5.00 -3.43
C ILE A 93 9.95 -5.45 -1.96
N MET A 94 9.32 -6.56 -1.60
CA MET A 94 9.32 -7.10 -0.23
C MET A 94 10.70 -7.61 0.21
N ASP A 95 11.52 -8.07 -0.72
CA ASP A 95 12.91 -8.46 -0.48
C ASP A 95 13.82 -7.24 -0.33
N LYS A 96 13.57 -6.16 -1.07
CA LYS A 96 14.35 -4.92 -1.04
C LYS A 96 14.13 -4.10 0.23
N VAL A 97 12.90 -4.02 0.71
CA VAL A 97 12.57 -3.31 1.96
C VAL A 97 13.25 -4.06 3.11
N GLN A 98 14.15 -3.43 3.87
CA GLN A 98 14.83 -4.09 4.98
C GLN A 98 14.12 -3.88 6.33
N ASP A 99 13.41 -2.76 6.46
CA ASP A 99 12.76 -2.39 7.71
C ASP A 99 11.55 -3.32 8.01
N PRO A 100 11.49 -3.94 9.21
CA PRO A 100 10.44 -4.88 9.54
C PRO A 100 9.06 -4.23 9.66
N ASN A 101 9.00 -2.96 10.09
CA ASN A 101 7.73 -2.25 10.19
C ASN A 101 7.17 -1.94 8.81
N MET A 102 8.02 -1.55 7.86
CA MET A 102 7.64 -1.35 6.46
C MET A 102 7.19 -2.65 5.80
N LYS A 103 7.90 -3.77 6.02
CA LYS A 103 7.43 -5.09 5.54
C LYS A 103 6.05 -5.44 6.10
N ALA A 104 5.84 -5.23 7.40
CA ALA A 104 4.57 -5.50 8.04
C ALA A 104 3.44 -4.66 7.40
N PHE A 105 3.66 -3.36 7.23
CA PHE A 105 2.71 -2.46 6.55
C PHE A 105 2.37 -2.96 5.14
N LEU A 106 3.36 -3.20 4.29
CA LEU A 106 3.14 -3.63 2.90
C LEU A 106 2.46 -5.01 2.81
N SER A 107 2.82 -5.94 3.70
CA SER A 107 2.19 -7.26 3.77
C SER A 107 0.70 -7.17 4.13
N MET A 108 0.34 -6.23 5.01
CA MET A 108 -1.04 -5.92 5.31
C MET A 108 -1.73 -5.34 4.08
N GLU A 109 -1.14 -4.34 3.43
CA GLU A 109 -1.68 -3.71 2.23
C GLU A 109 -2.03 -4.73 1.13
N LEU A 110 -1.13 -5.70 0.85
CA LEU A 110 -1.39 -6.79 -0.09
C LEU A 110 -2.65 -7.60 0.25
N ARG A 111 -2.81 -7.95 1.54
CA ARG A 111 -3.92 -8.76 2.05
C ARG A 111 -5.24 -7.98 2.06
N PHE A 112 -5.23 -6.72 2.49
CA PHE A 112 -6.44 -5.92 2.63
C PHE A 112 -6.95 -5.39 1.29
N ARG A 113 -6.05 -5.06 0.36
CA ARG A 113 -6.44 -4.59 -0.98
C ARG A 113 -6.72 -5.73 -1.98
N ASN A 114 -6.61 -7.00 -1.56
CA ASN A 114 -6.68 -8.18 -2.45
C ASN A 114 -5.75 -8.09 -3.68
N ILE A 115 -4.56 -7.50 -3.52
CA ILE A 115 -3.56 -7.40 -4.61
C ILE A 115 -2.73 -8.69 -4.69
N ILE A 116 -3.01 -9.67 -3.81
CA ILE A 116 -2.50 -11.04 -3.95
C ILE A 116 -3.09 -11.60 -5.25
N LYS A 117 -2.30 -11.50 -6.31
CA LYS A 117 -2.55 -12.18 -7.59
C LYS A 117 -1.91 -13.56 -7.40
N ASP A 118 -2.71 -14.62 -7.38
CA ASP A 118 -2.23 -16.01 -7.37
C ASP A 118 -2.06 -16.51 -8.82
#